data_AF-A0AAT9I589-F1
#
_entry.id   AF-A0AAT9I589-F1
#
_cell.length_a   1.000
_cell.length_b   1.000
_cell.length_c   1.000
_cell.angle_alpha   90.00
_cell.angle_beta   90.00
_cell.angle_gamma   90.00
#
_symmetry.space_group_name_H-M   'P 1'
#
loop_
_entity.id
_entity.type
_entity.pdbx_description
1 polymer ?
#
loop_
_entity_poly.entity_id
_entity_poly.type
_entity_poly.pdbx_seq_one_letter_code
_entity_poly.pdbx_strand_id
1 'polypeptide(L)'
;MKIVFGRVSRQQCVEFGQVAVLVVIVAVLYYRNFHFVTTALICMAITMILPRLWFPLAWIWFGLSKILGEINIRVLLTLIFMVVVLPVGLWHKLRGKDSLQLRQFKRGRESVMVKREHVYTKEDLLHTF
;
A
#
# COMPACT_ATOMS: atom_id res chain seq x y z
N MET A 1 -13.66 11.21 -1.58
CA MET A 1 -12.77 10.66 -0.53
C MET A 1 -13.61 10.41 0.73
N LYS A 2 -14.18 9.22 0.89
CA LYS A 2 -14.92 8.86 2.11
C LYS A 2 -13.90 8.48 3.16
N ILE A 3 -13.56 9.40 4.06
CA ILE A 3 -12.79 9.06 5.26
C ILE A 3 -13.75 8.28 6.16
N VAL A 4 -13.80 6.97 5.94
CA VAL A 4 -14.55 6.05 6.81
C VAL A 4 -13.76 5.95 8.10
N PHE A 5 -14.05 6.84 9.05
CA PHE A 5 -13.69 6.65 10.46
C PHE A 5 -14.42 5.41 10.97
N GLY A 6 -13.89 4.24 10.63
CA GLY A 6 -14.39 2.96 11.10
C GLY A 6 -14.28 2.92 12.62
N ARG A 7 -15.36 2.50 13.28
CA ARG A 7 -15.40 2.30 14.73
C ARG A 7 -14.24 1.40 15.14
N VAL A 8 -13.44 1.85 16.11
CA VAL A 8 -12.36 1.03 16.67
C VAL A 8 -12.99 -0.22 17.28
N SER A 9 -12.54 -1.39 16.83
CA SER A 9 -13.03 -2.67 17.35
C SER A 9 -12.48 -2.91 18.76
N ARG A 10 -13.21 -3.65 19.58
CA ARG A 10 -12.72 -4.09 20.91
C ARG A 10 -11.35 -4.78 20.80
N GLN A 11 -11.13 -5.51 19.72
CA GLN A 11 -9.86 -6.18 19.45
C GLN A 11 -8.70 -5.18 19.29
N GLN A 12 -8.90 -4.08 18.57
CA GLN A 12 -7.87 -3.06 18.37
C GLN A 12 -7.49 -2.36 19.68
N CYS A 13 -8.45 -2.18 20.58
CA CYS A 13 -8.14 -1.67 21.92
C CYS A 13 -7.31 -2.66 22.75
N VAL A 14 -7.56 -3.97 22.61
CA VAL A 14 -6.76 -5.02 23.26
C VAL A 14 -5.35 -5.05 22.68
N GLU A 15 -5.22 -5.00 21.35
CA GLU A 15 -3.92 -4.96 20.65
C GLU A 15 -3.10 -3.74 21.10
N PHE A 16 -3.71 -2.55 21.18
CA PHE A 16 -3.04 -1.36 21.68
C PHE A 16 -2.62 -1.50 23.15
N GLY A 17 -3.48 -2.11 23.97
CA GLY A 17 -3.17 -2.47 25.35
C GLY A 17 -1.98 -3.43 25.49
N GLN A 18 -1.92 -4.46 24.65
CA GLN A 18 -0.81 -5.42 24.62
C GLN A 18 0.52 -4.74 24.26
N VAL A 19 0.50 -3.80 23.32
CA VAL A 19 1.69 -3.00 23.00
C VAL A 19 2.14 -2.16 24.20
N ALA A 20 1.20 -1.53 24.92
CA ALA A 20 1.53 -0.78 26.13
C ALA A 20 2.14 -1.67 27.21
N VAL A 21 1.62 -2.88 27.43
CA VAL A 21 2.20 -3.87 28.35
C VAL A 21 3.61 -4.26 27.91
N LEU A 22 3.83 -4.48 26.62
CA LEU A 22 5.15 -4.82 26.05
C LEU A 22 6.16 -3.70 26.34
N VAL A 23 5.78 -2.43 26.15
CA VAL A 23 6.64 -1.27 26.48
C VAL A 23 7.02 -1.26 27.96
N VAL A 24 6.09 -1.56 28.87
CA VAL A 24 6.40 -1.64 30.31
C VAL A 24 7.36 -2.80 30.59
N ILE A 25 7.18 -3.96 29.97
CA ILE A 25 8.10 -5.10 30.12
C ILE A 25 9.50 -4.75 29.63
N VAL A 26 9.62 -4.08 28.49
CA VAL A 26 10.92 -3.61 27.98
C VAL A 26 11.58 -2.64 28.97
N ALA A 27 10.79 -1.74 29.58
CA ALA A 27 11.29 -0.86 30.63
C ALA A 27 11.75 -1.64 31.88
N VAL A 28 11.03 -2.69 32.30
CA VAL A 28 11.47 -3.59 33.39
C VAL A 28 12.86 -4.17 33.09
N LEU A 29 13.04 -4.69 31.88
CA LEU A 29 14.30 -5.32 31.47
C LEU A 29 15.47 -4.32 31.47
N TYR A 30 15.20 -3.07 31.07
CA TYR A 30 16.22 -2.02 31.06
C TYR A 30 16.57 -1.50 32.47
N TYR A 31 15.57 -1.23 33.31
CA TYR A 31 15.76 -0.62 34.63
C TYR A 31 15.97 -1.64 35.77
N ARG A 32 15.79 -2.94 35.53
CA ARG A 32 15.94 -4.05 36.50
C ARG A 32 15.21 -3.84 37.83
N ASN A 33 14.13 -3.05 37.82
CA ASN A 33 13.40 -2.68 39.02
C ASN A 33 12.07 -3.45 39.11
N PHE A 34 11.89 -4.18 40.21
CA PHE A 34 10.75 -5.08 40.44
C PHE A 34 9.40 -4.35 40.51
N HIS A 35 9.38 -3.06 40.88
CA HIS A 35 8.13 -2.28 40.93
C HIS A 35 7.45 -2.18 39.55
N PHE A 36 8.22 -2.22 38.45
CA PHE A 36 7.66 -2.18 37.11
C PHE A 36 7.00 -3.51 36.68
N VAL A 37 7.31 -4.62 37.36
CA VAL A 37 6.65 -5.91 37.10
C VAL A 37 5.21 -5.86 37.58
N THR A 38 4.98 -5.29 38.77
CA THR A 38 3.63 -5.13 39.33
C THR A 38 2.77 -4.22 38.45
N THR A 39 3.33 -3.12 37.92
CA THR A 39 2.60 -2.24 37.01
C THR A 39 2.28 -2.90 35.67
N ALA A 40 3.19 -3.71 35.12
CA ALA A 40 2.93 -4.50 33.90
C ALA A 40 1.78 -5.49 34.10
N LEU A 41 1.76 -6.20 35.24
CA LEU A 41 0.74 -7.19 35.56
C LEU A 41 -0.64 -6.56 35.77
N ILE A 42 -0.69 -5.40 36.45
CA ILE A 42 -1.91 -4.61 36.59
C ILE A 42 -2.39 -4.09 35.23
N CYS A 43 -1.48 -3.57 34.39
CA CYS A 43 -1.80 -3.11 33.05
C CYS A 43 -2.38 -4.24 32.18
N MET A 44 -1.83 -5.45 32.30
CA MET A 44 -2.34 -6.63 31.61
C MET A 44 -3.73 -7.07 32.10
N ALA A 45 -3.98 -7.01 33.41
CA ALA A 45 -5.31 -7.26 33.94
C ALA A 45 -6.34 -6.22 33.43
N ILE A 46 -5.97 -4.94 33.42
CA ILE A 46 -6.83 -3.84 32.94
C ILE A 46 -7.14 -3.99 31.45
N THR A 47 -6.17 -4.39 30.63
CA THR A 47 -6.38 -4.59 29.19
C THR A 47 -7.36 -5.73 28.90
N MET A 48 -7.37 -6.79 29.71
CA MET A 48 -8.38 -7.86 29.60
C MET A 48 -9.77 -7.44 30.11
N ILE A 49 -9.83 -6.79 31.28
CA ILE A 49 -11.10 -6.46 31.95
C ILE A 49 -11.79 -5.28 31.26
N LEU A 50 -11.08 -4.17 31.05
CA LEU A 50 -11.59 -2.92 30.52
C LEU A 50 -10.75 -2.42 29.32
N PRO A 51 -10.81 -3.10 28.15
CA PRO A 51 -10.15 -2.62 26.94
C PRO A 51 -10.70 -1.26 26.47
N ARG A 52 -11.90 -0.88 26.94
CA ARG A 52 -12.55 0.38 26.58
C ARG A 52 -11.82 1.63 27.10
N LEU A 53 -10.97 1.50 28.12
CA LEU A 53 -10.13 2.61 28.61
C LEU A 53 -9.13 3.08 27.55
N TRP A 54 -8.68 2.16 26.69
CA TRP A 54 -7.73 2.41 25.62
C TRP A 54 -8.38 2.98 24.35
N PHE A 55 -9.71 3.09 24.32
CA PHE A 55 -10.48 3.52 23.15
C PHE A 55 -10.07 4.90 22.59
N PRO A 56 -9.93 5.98 23.38
CA PRO A 56 -9.59 7.29 22.81
C PRO A 56 -8.18 7.32 22.21
N LEU A 57 -7.21 6.67 22.87
CA LEU A 57 -5.84 6.55 22.36
C LEU A 57 -5.78 5.67 21.10
N ALA A 58 -6.44 4.52 21.13
CA ALA A 58 -6.51 3.62 19.98
C ALA A 58 -7.19 4.31 18.79
N TRP A 59 -8.25 5.09 19.02
CA TRP A 59 -8.93 5.83 17.96
C TRP A 59 -8.02 6.85 17.28
N ILE A 60 -7.27 7.62 18.06
CA ILE A 60 -6.30 8.58 17.52
C ILE A 60 -5.19 7.85 16.76
N TRP A 61 -4.61 6.80 17.37
CA TRP A 61 -3.49 6.05 16.80
C TRP A 61 -3.85 5.33 15.49
N PHE A 62 -4.96 4.58 15.48
CA PHE A 62 -5.42 3.87 14.30
C PHE A 62 -5.99 4.83 13.24
N GLY A 63 -6.57 5.96 13.67
CA GLY A 63 -6.95 7.05 12.76
C GLY A 63 -5.75 7.62 12.01
N LEU A 64 -4.68 7.95 12.73
CA LEU A 64 -3.41 8.39 12.15
C LEU A 64 -2.82 7.32 11.21
N SER A 65 -2.81 6.06 11.65
CA SER A 65 -2.27 4.94 10.87
C SER A 65 -3.00 4.75 9.54
N LYS A 66 -4.33 4.96 9.50
CA LYS A 66 -5.10 4.91 8.25
C LYS A 66 -4.70 6.03 7.30
N ILE A 67 -4.58 7.26 7.80
CA ILE A 67 -4.15 8.41 6.99
C ILE A 67 -2.76 8.15 6.42
N LEU A 68 -1.85 7.65 7.27
CA LEU A 68 -0.49 7.32 6.86
C LEU A 68 -0.47 6.19 5.82
N GLY A 69 -1.32 5.17 5.96
CA GLY A 69 -1.46 4.08 4.99
C GLY A 69 -1.92 4.59 3.61
N GLU A 70 -2.92 5.47 3.60
CA GLU A 70 -3.43 6.10 2.38
C GLU A 70 -2.42 7.04 1.69
N ILE A 71 -1.53 7.66 2.46
CA ILE A 71 -0.42 8.45 1.91
C ILE A 71 0.67 7.51 1.40
N ASN A 72 1.02 6.48 2.16
CA ASN A 72 2.10 5.56 1.85
C ASN A 72 1.86 4.84 0.52
N ILE A 73 0.64 4.38 0.22
CA ILE A 73 0.37 3.71 -1.06
C ILE A 73 0.59 4.64 -2.25
N ARG A 74 0.25 5.93 -2.12
CA ARG A 74 0.50 6.93 -3.16
C ARG A 74 1.99 7.20 -3.32
N VAL A 75 2.69 7.39 -2.22
CA VAL A 75 4.14 7.61 -2.21
C VAL A 75 4.87 6.41 -2.82
N LEU A 76 4.53 5.19 -2.41
CA LEU A 76 5.12 3.95 -2.92
C LEU A 76 4.89 3.81 -4.42
N LEU A 77 3.65 4.05 -4.90
CA LEU A 77 3.33 3.98 -6.32
C LEU A 77 4.12 5.02 -7.12
N THR A 78 4.20 6.26 -6.64
CA THR A 78 5.00 7.32 -7.28
C THR A 78 6.47 6.96 -7.31
N LEU A 79 7.01 6.39 -6.23
CA LEU A 79 8.39 5.96 -6.14
C LEU A 79 8.69 4.82 -7.13
N ILE A 80 7.84 3.80 -7.18
CA ILE A 80 7.95 2.70 -8.15
C ILE A 80 7.87 3.25 -9.58
N PHE A 81 6.94 4.16 -9.85
CA PHE A 81 6.85 4.80 -11.16
C PHE A 81 8.15 5.53 -11.51
N MET A 82 8.71 6.30 -10.59
CA MET A 82 9.92 7.08 -10.84
C MET A 82 11.18 6.21 -10.98
N VAL A 83 11.31 5.13 -10.21
CA VAL A 83 12.52 4.30 -10.15
C VAL A 83 12.49 3.16 -11.18
N VAL A 84 11.32 2.67 -11.56
CA VAL A 84 11.18 1.52 -12.47
C VAL A 84 10.59 1.96 -13.80
N VAL A 85 9.37 2.50 -13.79
CA VAL A 85 8.61 2.75 -15.03
C VAL A 85 9.24 3.88 -15.85
N LEU A 86 9.60 4.98 -15.20
CA LEU A 86 10.16 6.17 -15.81
C LEU A 86 11.52 5.91 -16.48
N PRO A 87 12.51 5.24 -15.86
CA PRO A 87 13.76 4.92 -16.55
C PRO A 87 13.57 3.89 -17.65
N VAL A 88 12.67 2.91 -17.50
CA VAL A 88 12.35 1.96 -18.58
C VAL A 88 11.76 2.68 -19.80
N GLY A 89 10.83 3.62 -19.56
CA GLY A 89 10.25 4.45 -20.62
C GLY A 89 11.28 5.39 -21.27
N LEU A 90 12.13 6.05 -20.48
CA LEU A 90 13.23 6.87 -20.98
C LEU A 90 14.23 6.05 -21.80
N TRP A 91 14.58 4.85 -21.32
CA TRP A 91 15.47 3.92 -22.03
C TRP A 91 14.88 3.53 -23.39
N HIS A 92 13.59 3.21 -23.44
CA HIS A 92 12.90 2.91 -24.70
C HIS A 92 12.91 4.11 -25.64
N LYS A 93 12.66 5.32 -25.11
CA LYS A 93 12.70 6.58 -25.88
C LYS A 93 14.09 6.89 -26.43
N LEU A 94 15.15 6.69 -25.64
CA LEU A 94 16.54 6.92 -26.04
C LEU A 94 17.01 5.94 -27.12
N ARG A 95 16.54 4.69 -27.10
CA ARG A 95 16.84 3.71 -28.16
C ARG A 95 16.17 4.03 -29.51
N GLY A 96 15.38 5.09 -29.60
CA GLY A 96 14.79 5.55 -30.86
C GLY A 96 13.76 4.59 -31.47
N LYS A 97 13.38 3.53 -30.73
CA LYS A 97 12.34 2.60 -31.16
C LYS A 97 10.99 3.28 -30.98
N ASP A 98 10.49 3.87 -32.06
CA ASP A 98 9.11 4.38 -32.12
C ASP A 98 8.16 3.24 -32.49
N SER A 99 8.03 2.24 -31.60
CA SER A 99 7.18 1.07 -31.85
C SER A 99 5.71 1.44 -32.02
N LEU A 100 5.30 2.57 -31.45
CA LEU A 100 3.95 3.12 -31.55
C LEU A 100 3.79 4.13 -32.69
N GLN A 101 4.85 4.39 -33.47
CA GLN A 101 4.82 5.31 -34.61
C GLN A 101 4.23 6.70 -34.25
N LEU A 102 4.48 7.14 -33.02
CA LEU A 102 3.92 8.38 -32.45
C LEU A 102 4.40 9.62 -33.20
N ARG A 103 5.59 9.58 -33.82
CA ARG A 103 6.12 10.70 -34.60
C ARG A 103 5.37 10.93 -35.90
N GLN A 104 4.83 9.88 -36.51
CA GLN A 104 4.11 9.94 -37.79
C GLN A 104 2.59 10.05 -37.62
N PHE A 105 2.08 9.68 -36.44
CA PHE A 105 0.67 9.81 -36.11
C PHE A 105 0.19 11.27 -36.25
N LYS A 106 -0.85 11.49 -37.07
CA LYS A 106 -1.47 12.79 -37.40
C LYS A 106 -0.60 13.81 -38.15
N ARG A 107 0.60 13.44 -38.63
CA ARG A 107 1.43 14.33 -39.45
C ARG A 107 1.17 14.25 -40.96
N GLY A 108 0.43 13.26 -41.42
CA GLY A 108 0.10 13.06 -42.84
C GLY A 108 -1.31 12.50 -43.06
N ARG A 109 -1.67 12.27 -44.32
CA ARG A 109 -2.95 11.62 -44.70
C ARG A 109 -2.87 10.10 -44.71
N GLU A 110 -1.68 9.52 -44.57
CA GLU A 110 -1.49 8.06 -44.63
C GLU A 110 -1.72 7.38 -43.28
N SER A 111 -2.19 6.13 -43.33
CA SER A 111 -2.41 5.32 -42.14
C SER A 111 -1.08 4.87 -41.53
N VAL A 112 -0.97 4.99 -40.20
CA VAL A 112 0.14 4.44 -39.41
C VAL A 112 -0.11 2.98 -39.01
N MET A 113 -1.24 2.38 -39.41
CA MET A 113 -1.46 0.97 -39.12
C MET A 113 -0.63 0.10 -40.06
N VAL A 114 -0.11 -1.01 -39.55
CA VAL A 114 0.57 -2.02 -40.36
C VAL A 114 -0.44 -2.63 -41.32
N LYS A 115 -0.23 -2.44 -42.64
CA LYS A 115 -1.04 -3.10 -43.67
C LYS A 115 -0.77 -4.61 -43.60
N ARG A 116 -1.80 -5.38 -43.28
CA ARG A 116 -1.76 -6.84 -43.33
C ARG A 116 -2.29 -7.26 -44.70
N GLU A 117 -1.40 -7.38 -45.67
CA GLU A 117 -1.73 -7.93 -46.99
C GLU A 117 -1.75 -9.46 -46.93
N HIS A 118 -2.58 -10.01 -46.04
CA HIS A 118 -2.79 -11.44 -45.91
C HIS A 118 -3.96 -11.86 -46.79
N VAL A 119 -3.72 -12.80 -47.70
CA VAL A 119 -4.78 -13.39 -48.52
C VAL A 119 -5.42 -14.50 -47.69
N TYR A 120 -6.63 -14.25 -47.21
CA TYR A 120 -7.37 -15.18 -46.38
C TYR A 120 -7.67 -16.48 -47.13
N THR A 121 -7.31 -17.60 -46.51
CA THR A 121 -7.55 -18.95 -47.03
C THR A 121 -8.68 -19.64 -46.26
N LYS A 122 -9.18 -20.77 -46.77
CA LYS A 122 -10.29 -21.49 -46.10
C LYS A 122 -9.86 -22.03 -44.73
N GLU A 123 -8.58 -22.32 -44.60
CA GLU A 123 -7.93 -22.82 -43.40
C GLU A 123 -7.93 -21.76 -42.27
N ASP A 124 -7.81 -20.47 -42.61
CA ASP A 124 -7.87 -19.36 -41.63
C ASP A 124 -9.26 -19.21 -40.98
N LEU A 125 -10.32 -19.67 -41.65
CA LEU A 125 -11.69 -19.63 -41.11
C LEU A 125 -11.95 -20.75 -40.09
N LEU A 126 -11.11 -21.79 -40.07
CA LEU A 126 -11.21 -22.90 -39.12
C LEU A 126 -10.47 -22.59 -37.81
N HIS A 127 -9.51 -21.66 -37.85
CA HIS A 127 -8.70 -21.25 -36.70
C HIS A 127 -8.71 -19.73 -36.54
N THR A 128 -9.84 -19.20 -36.06
CA THR A 128 -10.10 -17.76 -35.92
C THR A 128 -9.46 -17.11 -34.68
N PHE A 129 -8.82 -17.86 -33.78
CA PHE A 129 -8.32 -17.38 -32.49
C PHE A 129 -6.88 -17.83 -32.20
#